data_AF-A0A522UQL6-F1
#
_entry.id   AF-A0A522UQL6-F1
#
_cell.length_a   1.000
_cell.length_b   1.000
_cell.length_c   1.000
_cell.angle_alpha   90.00
_cell.angle_beta   90.00
_cell.angle_gamma   90.00
#
_symmetry.space_group_name_H-M   'P 1'
#
loop_
_entity.id
_entity.type
_entity.pdbx_description
1 polymer ?
#
loop_
_entity_poly.entity_id
_entity_poly.type
_entity_poly.pdbx_seq_one_letter_code
_entity_poly.pdbx_strand_id
1 'polypeptide(L)'
;MSKLIATAAIKGAQTLVKQADEMLQKTIAEKGKDYVFEFPDTAFHLPMILAMTGFQVKTLGDMIVGLGFAKELLHDVPEDHIWKPYLGEALDSGMATLFAEEIILA
;
A
#
# COMPACT_ATOMS: atom_id res chain seq x y z
N MET A 1 -7.26 -21.35 -6.00
CA MET A 1 -6.16 -20.65 -5.28
C MET A 1 -6.00 -21.29 -3.90
N SER A 2 -4.77 -21.49 -3.42
CA SER A 2 -4.51 -22.14 -2.12
C SER A 2 -4.86 -21.19 -0.96
N LYS A 3 -5.63 -21.68 0.02
CA LYS A 3 -5.99 -20.92 1.23
C LYS A 3 -4.74 -20.49 2.00
N LEU A 4 -3.77 -21.39 2.15
CA LEU A 4 -2.51 -21.10 2.84
C LEU A 4 -1.78 -19.92 2.21
N ILE A 5 -1.73 -19.88 0.87
CA ILE A 5 -1.07 -18.80 0.12
C ILE A 5 -1.85 -17.49 0.26
N ALA A 6 -3.18 -17.52 0.13
CA ALA A 6 -4.02 -16.34 0.29
C ALA A 6 -3.89 -15.74 1.71
N THR A 7 -3.94 -16.59 2.75
CA THR A 7 -3.73 -16.16 4.14
C THR A 7 -2.35 -15.52 4.33
N ALA A 8 -1.30 -16.09 3.75
CA ALA A 8 0.05 -15.52 3.85
C ALA A 8 0.15 -14.16 3.16
N ALA A 9 -0.42 -14.03 1.96
CA ALA A 9 -0.45 -12.77 1.20
C ALA A 9 -1.19 -11.66 1.96
N ILE A 10 -2.39 -11.96 2.48
CA ILE A 10 -3.21 -11.00 3.24
C ILE A 10 -2.47 -10.52 4.50
N LYS A 11 -1.87 -11.43 5.28
CA LYS A 11 -1.09 -11.07 6.47
C LYS A 11 0.15 -10.23 6.13
N GLY A 12 0.82 -10.54 5.03
CA GLY A 12 1.95 -9.78 4.52
C GLY A 12 1.55 -8.35 4.18
N ALA A 13 0.47 -8.17 3.43
CA ALA A 13 -0.07 -6.88 3.05
C ALA A 13 -0.43 -6.02 4.28
N GLN A 14 -1.15 -6.59 5.25
CA GLN A 14 -1.48 -5.90 6.50
C GLN A 14 -0.23 -5.42 7.25
N THR A 15 0.82 -6.24 7.26
CA THR A 15 2.09 -5.93 7.92
C THR A 15 2.83 -4.78 7.22
N LEU A 16 2.94 -4.85 5.89
CA LEU A 16 3.65 -3.85 5.10
C LEU A 16 2.91 -2.51 5.06
N VAL A 17 1.58 -2.51 4.94
CA VAL A 17 0.78 -1.27 5.01
C VAL A 17 0.94 -0.60 6.38
N LYS A 18 0.96 -1.38 7.46
CA LYS A 18 1.21 -0.85 8.81
C LYS A 18 2.62 -0.26 8.92
N GLN A 19 3.63 -0.96 8.43
CA GLN A 19 5.01 -0.46 8.43
C GLN A 19 5.15 0.84 7.63
N ALA A 20 4.55 0.92 6.45
CA ALA A 20 4.53 2.12 5.61
C ALA A 20 3.86 3.30 6.35
N ASP A 21 2.76 3.05 7.06
CA ASP A 21 2.09 4.08 7.88
C ASP A 21 3.01 4.62 8.97
N GLU A 22 3.64 3.74 9.75
CA GLU A 22 4.54 4.11 10.83
C GLU A 22 5.74 4.93 10.32
N MET A 23 6.35 4.50 9.21
CA MET A 23 7.46 5.22 8.56
C MET A 23 7.01 6.59 8.04
N LEU A 24 5.86 6.65 7.35
CA LEU A 24 5.33 7.90 6.81
C LEU A 24 4.99 8.90 7.91
N GLN A 25 4.30 8.47 8.97
CA GLN A 25 3.96 9.34 10.09
C GLN A 25 5.21 9.91 10.77
N LYS A 26 6.26 9.07 10.95
CA LYS A 26 7.54 9.52 11.50
C LYS A 26 8.19 10.58 10.60
N THR A 27 8.27 10.32 9.30
CA THR A 27 8.88 11.26 8.34
C THR A 27 8.10 12.58 8.25
N ILE A 28 6.77 12.52 8.34
CA ILE A 28 5.91 13.71 8.39
C ILE A 28 6.13 14.52 9.67
N ALA A 29 6.31 13.85 10.82
CA ALA A 29 6.63 14.54 12.06
C ALA A 29 7.99 15.28 11.99
N GLU A 30 8.95 14.77 11.22
CA GLU A 30 10.28 15.37 11.06
C GLU A 30 10.33 16.47 9.99
N LYS A 31 9.64 16.29 8.84
CA LYS A 31 9.75 17.18 7.66
C LYS A 31 8.52 18.04 7.40
N GLY A 32 7.38 17.71 7.99
CA GLY A 32 6.09 18.34 7.69
C GLY A 32 5.39 17.74 6.45
N LYS A 33 4.07 17.94 6.36
CA LYS A 33 3.24 17.36 5.28
C LYS A 33 3.54 17.97 3.91
N ASP A 34 3.92 19.24 3.86
CA ASP A 34 4.16 19.99 2.62
C ASP A 34 5.53 19.70 1.99
N TYR A 35 6.31 18.81 2.59
CA TYR A 35 7.59 18.38 2.01
C TYR A 35 7.35 17.72 0.66
N VAL A 36 7.94 18.29 -0.38
CA VAL A 36 7.86 17.81 -1.76
C VAL A 36 8.83 16.65 -1.94
N PHE A 37 8.34 15.55 -2.52
CA PHE A 37 9.13 14.38 -2.85
C PHE A 37 8.98 14.03 -4.33
N GLU A 38 10.09 13.63 -4.96
CA GLU A 38 10.12 13.09 -6.31
C GLU A 38 11.21 12.01 -6.43
N PHE A 39 10.93 10.95 -7.18
CA PHE A 39 11.98 10.05 -7.64
C PHE A 39 12.82 10.76 -8.73
N PRO A 40 14.14 10.52 -8.77
CA PRO A 40 14.97 11.06 -9.83
C PRO A 40 14.57 10.48 -11.20
N ASP A 41 14.73 11.29 -12.25
CA ASP A 41 14.58 10.89 -13.66
C ASP A 41 13.22 10.29 -14.04
N THR A 42 12.13 10.69 -13.38
CA THR A 42 10.76 10.30 -13.75
C THR A 42 9.78 11.47 -13.74
N ALA A 43 8.87 11.50 -14.72
CA ALA A 43 7.73 12.40 -14.76
C ALA A 43 6.45 11.76 -14.18
N PHE A 44 6.55 10.55 -13.62
CA PHE A 44 5.41 9.72 -13.22
C PHE A 44 5.20 9.65 -11.70
N HIS A 45 5.75 10.59 -10.93
CA HIS A 45 5.56 10.67 -9.48
C HIS A 45 5.90 9.34 -8.77
N LEU A 46 4.97 8.79 -7.97
CA LEU A 46 4.96 7.41 -7.50
C LEU A 46 4.24 6.55 -8.57
N PRO A 47 4.98 5.81 -9.42
CA PRO A 47 4.40 5.25 -10.65
C PRO A 47 3.31 4.21 -10.45
N MET A 48 3.38 3.36 -9.42
CA MET A 48 2.36 2.33 -9.18
C MET A 48 1.05 2.97 -8.71
N ILE A 49 1.12 3.89 -7.76
CA ILE A 49 -0.06 4.63 -7.30
C ILE A 49 -0.65 5.43 -8.46
N LEU A 50 0.17 6.13 -9.25
CA LEU A 50 -0.30 6.88 -10.42
C LEU A 50 -0.96 5.97 -11.45
N ALA A 51 -0.33 4.84 -11.79
CA ALA A 51 -0.84 3.92 -12.82
C ALA A 51 -2.20 3.32 -12.46
N MET A 52 -2.41 3.00 -11.18
CA MET A 52 -3.62 2.32 -10.72
C MET A 52 -4.77 3.26 -10.37
N THR A 53 -4.46 4.47 -9.90
CA THR A 53 -5.48 5.40 -9.36
C THR A 53 -5.60 6.71 -10.13
N GLY A 54 -4.61 7.04 -10.96
CA GLY A 54 -4.49 8.36 -11.60
C GLY A 54 -4.09 9.49 -10.64
N PHE A 55 -3.84 9.18 -9.35
CA PHE A 55 -3.48 10.17 -8.34
C PHE A 55 -2.00 10.51 -8.39
N GLN A 56 -1.69 11.80 -8.54
CA GLN A 56 -0.31 12.30 -8.57
C GLN A 56 0.17 12.62 -7.16
N VAL A 57 1.06 11.80 -6.62
CA VAL A 57 1.68 12.02 -5.31
C VAL A 57 2.86 12.99 -5.46
N LYS A 58 2.80 14.16 -4.82
CA LYS A 58 3.85 15.19 -4.89
C LYS A 58 4.45 15.53 -3.54
N THR A 59 3.68 15.34 -2.47
CA THR A 59 4.08 15.67 -1.10
C THR A 59 3.93 14.49 -0.16
N LEU A 60 4.53 14.56 1.02
CA LEU A 60 4.27 13.59 2.08
C LEU A 60 2.79 13.59 2.51
N GLY A 61 2.10 14.72 2.41
CA GLY A 61 0.65 14.81 2.60
C GLY A 61 -0.12 13.96 1.59
N ASP A 62 0.28 14.00 0.33
CA ASP A 62 -0.32 13.17 -0.73
C ASP A 62 -0.02 11.66 -0.52
N MET A 63 1.13 11.32 0.06
CA MET A 63 1.44 9.92 0.41
C MET A 63 0.46 9.36 1.45
N ILE A 64 -0.13 10.19 2.33
CA ILE A 64 -1.20 9.73 3.23
C ILE A 64 -2.42 9.29 2.42
N VAL A 65 -2.78 10.03 1.38
CA VAL A 65 -3.89 9.68 0.48
C VAL A 65 -3.55 8.41 -0.30
N GLY A 66 -2.33 8.30 -0.81
CA GLY A 66 -1.82 7.10 -1.48
C GLY A 66 -1.90 5.85 -0.60
N LEU A 67 -1.47 5.95 0.67
CA LEU A 67 -1.58 4.87 1.64
C LEU A 67 -3.03 4.56 2.02
N GLY A 68 -3.92 5.56 1.93
CA GLY A 68 -5.37 5.37 2.06
C GLY A 68 -5.92 4.35 1.07
N PHE A 69 -5.52 4.44 -0.21
CA PHE A 69 -5.91 3.45 -1.22
C PHE A 69 -5.41 2.04 -0.88
N ALA A 70 -4.20 1.91 -0.33
CA ALA A 70 -3.68 0.62 0.11
C ALA A 70 -4.50 0.04 1.27
N LYS A 71 -4.94 0.88 2.21
CA LYS A 71 -5.78 0.48 3.36
C LYS A 71 -7.16 0.02 2.94
N GLU A 72 -7.75 0.61 1.90
CA GLU A 72 -9.05 0.18 1.33
C GLU A 72 -9.00 -1.20 0.67
N LEU A 73 -7.82 -1.63 0.23
CA LEU A 73 -7.58 -2.93 -0.42
C LEU A 73 -7.22 -4.05 0.57
N LEU A 74 -7.14 -3.74 1.87
CA LEU A 74 -6.86 -4.76 2.89
C LEU A 74 -8.11 -5.58 3.19
N HIS A 75 -7.91 -6.90 3.27
CA HIS A 75 -8.95 -7.86 3.58
C HIS A 75 -8.66 -8.59 4.90
N ASP A 76 -9.72 -9.18 5.48
CA ASP A 76 -9.58 -10.10 6.60
C ASP A 76 -8.98 -11.44 6.14
N VAL A 77 -8.27 -12.11 7.05
CA VAL A 77 -7.71 -13.43 6.75
C VAL A 77 -8.82 -14.49 6.59
N PRO A 78 -8.69 -15.45 5.66
CA PRO A 78 -9.66 -16.52 5.47
C PRO A 78 -9.96 -17.30 6.75
N GLU A 79 -11.25 -17.48 7.06
CA GLU A 79 -11.72 -18.28 8.21
C GLU A 79 -11.33 -19.75 8.09
N ASP A 80 -11.01 -20.43 9.21
CA ASP A 80 -10.47 -21.80 9.22
C ASP A 80 -11.40 -22.87 8.64
N HIS A 81 -12.71 -22.77 8.89
CA HIS A 81 -13.67 -23.82 8.55
C HIS A 81 -14.53 -23.53 7.32
N ILE A 82 -14.40 -22.36 6.69
CA ILE A 82 -15.16 -21.98 5.50
C ILE A 82 -14.20 -21.88 4.31
N TRP A 83 -14.58 -22.44 3.16
CA TRP A 83 -13.81 -22.33 1.92
C TRP A 83 -14.51 -21.37 0.95
N LYS A 84 -14.06 -20.12 0.91
CA LYS A 84 -14.51 -19.10 -0.06
C LYS A 84 -13.49 -19.00 -1.23
N PRO A 85 -13.87 -18.47 -2.40
CA PRO A 85 -12.90 -18.13 -3.45
C PRO A 85 -12.05 -16.93 -2.99
N TYR A 86 -10.75 -17.11 -2.76
CA TYR A 86 -9.85 -16.07 -2.20
C TYR A 86 -9.03 -15.28 -3.22
N LEU A 87 -9.33 -15.44 -4.51
CA LEU A 87 -8.49 -14.89 -5.57
C LEU A 87 -8.54 -13.36 -5.60
N GLY A 88 -9.73 -12.77 -5.41
CA GLY A 88 -9.89 -11.31 -5.40
C GLY A 88 -9.15 -10.68 -4.23
N GLU A 89 -9.39 -11.19 -3.03
CA GLU A 89 -8.81 -10.68 -1.79
C GLU A 89 -7.28 -10.79 -1.78
N ALA A 90 -6.74 -11.88 -2.35
CA ALA A 90 -5.30 -12.06 -2.50
C ALA A 90 -4.70 -11.09 -3.53
N LEU A 91 -5.39 -10.80 -4.63
CA LEU A 91 -4.95 -9.83 -5.64
C LEU A 91 -4.98 -8.40 -5.10
N ASP A 92 -6.06 -8.01 -4.41
CA ASP A 92 -6.18 -6.71 -3.75
C ASP A 92 -5.08 -6.53 -2.70
N SER A 93 -4.81 -7.56 -1.89
CA SER A 93 -3.70 -7.54 -0.92
C SER A 93 -2.33 -7.39 -1.60
N GLY A 94 -2.15 -8.00 -2.77
CA GLY A 94 -0.94 -7.80 -3.59
C GLY A 94 -0.80 -6.35 -4.05
N MET A 95 -1.89 -5.73 -4.47
CA MET A 95 -1.90 -4.31 -4.86
C MET A 95 -1.61 -3.38 -3.68
N ALA A 96 -2.24 -3.64 -2.53
CA ALA A 96 -1.98 -2.91 -1.29
C ALA A 96 -0.49 -2.98 -0.90
N THR A 97 0.13 -4.15 -1.09
CA THR A 97 1.56 -4.37 -0.86
C THR A 97 2.41 -3.51 -1.79
N LEU A 98 2.12 -3.48 -3.09
CA LEU A 98 2.86 -2.65 -4.05
C LEU A 98 2.80 -1.16 -3.70
N PHE A 99 1.63 -0.65 -3.30
CA PHE A 99 1.50 0.74 -2.86
C PHE A 99 2.28 1.02 -1.57
N ALA A 100 2.23 0.11 -0.60
CA ALA A 100 2.97 0.25 0.65
C ALA A 100 4.49 0.25 0.42
N GLU A 101 5.00 -0.67 -0.40
CA GLU A 101 6.43 -0.75 -0.73
C GLU A 101 6.92 0.46 -1.52
N GLU A 102 6.13 0.97 -2.47
CA GLU A 102 6.47 2.19 -3.20
C GLU A 102 6.60 3.40 -2.25
N ILE A 103 5.73 3.51 -1.25
CA ILE A 103 5.82 4.55 -0.21
C ILE A 103 7.04 4.32 0.72
N ILE A 104 7.40 3.08 1.02
CA ILE A 104 8.57 2.76 1.86
C ILE A 104 9.88 3.11 1.16
N LEU A 105 9.93 2.96 -0.17
CA LEU A 105 11.12 3.23 -1.00
C LEU A 105 11.26 4.70 -1.39
N ALA A 106 10.21 5.50 -1.22
CA ALA A 106 10.21 6.94 -1.44
C ALA A 106 10.95 7.68 -0.30
#